data_AF-A0AAJ1VY52-F1
#
_entry.id   AF-A0AAJ1VY52-F1
#
_cell.length_a   1.000
_cell.length_b   1.000
_cell.length_c   1.000
_cell.angle_alpha   90.00
_cell.angle_beta   90.00
_cell.angle_gamma   90.00
#
_symmetry.space_group_name_H-M   'P 1'
#
loop_
_entity.id
_entity.type
_entity.pdbx_description
1 polymer ?
#
loop_
_entity_poly.entity_id
_entity_poly.type
_entity_poly.pdbx_seq_one_letter_code
_entity_poly.pdbx_strand_id
1 'polypeptide(L)'
;RVSPNRLPVFQECRRRHWLETRGGLKPEPIAPGGQARQLRGMPSNVDSATLGTVFHRIVEIGIGNPGLNGEPASSPLPAMWTEGREDLLCDPETHSTAFNELLPPDADLERTGLLVTAMAKRIDSGPVGRMVHSERVNGHRLEGLRTELPFHIALEADTKGSVRKRWSTEGPELLARVDKAIIEMSGIIDLVLCTATSNGESTIRAVDLKTEDAGLVDSDSTEGLLEALDSDVAGPACEAEFEILSKHRLQLALYYKALHSIEEARKRANLSSRTVLSPAILIGVTGRMVEYPKEMLERASQEIEELLVRTAGMALDSDTPLSDFARLPADSAHICESCPFHRGALPICGPADE
;
A
#
# COMPACT_ATOMS: atom_id res chain seq x y z
N ARG A 1 -2.90 16.76 -8.77
CA ARG A 1 -2.89 15.28 -8.76
C ARG A 1 -1.59 14.80 -8.15
N VAL A 2 -1.65 13.83 -7.25
CA VAL A 2 -0.47 13.22 -6.61
C VAL A 2 -0.59 11.71 -6.75
N SER A 3 0.53 11.03 -6.96
CA SER A 3 0.57 9.57 -6.99
C SER A 3 0.71 9.03 -5.56
N PRO A 4 -0.17 8.11 -5.10
CA PRO A 4 -0.13 7.58 -3.73
C PRO A 4 1.23 7.03 -3.30
N ASN A 5 1.95 6.38 -4.21
CA ASN A 5 3.28 5.80 -3.96
C ASN A 5 4.36 6.83 -3.59
N ARG A 6 4.14 8.12 -3.86
CA ARG A 6 5.08 9.20 -3.47
C ARG A 6 4.82 9.77 -2.08
N LEU A 7 3.65 9.52 -1.50
CA LEU A 7 3.28 10.12 -0.22
C LEU A 7 4.23 9.72 0.94
N PRO A 8 4.65 8.44 1.10
CA PRO A 8 5.60 8.07 2.14
C PRO A 8 6.91 8.85 2.04
N VAL A 9 7.48 8.90 0.84
CA VAL A 9 8.72 9.63 0.53
C VAL A 9 8.58 11.12 0.84
N PHE A 10 7.45 11.73 0.48
CA PHE A 10 7.20 13.15 0.72
C PHE A 10 6.92 13.47 2.20
N GLN A 11 6.49 12.48 2.96
CA GLN A 11 6.31 12.59 4.40
C GLN A 11 7.65 12.49 5.13
N GLU A 12 8.49 11.54 4.75
CA GLU A 12 9.82 11.31 5.33
C GLU A 12 10.79 12.48 5.06
N CYS A 13 10.74 13.10 3.88
CA CYS A 13 11.63 14.20 3.55
C CYS A 13 10.93 15.34 2.79
N ARG A 14 10.61 16.41 3.53
CA ARG A 14 9.98 17.63 2.97
C ARG A 14 10.86 18.30 1.92
N ARG A 15 12.19 18.26 2.11
CA ARG A 15 13.16 18.80 1.16
C ARG A 15 13.15 18.02 -0.15
N ARG A 16 13.07 16.69 -0.08
CA ARG A 16 12.91 15.83 -1.26
C ARG A 16 11.61 16.11 -2.00
N HIS A 17 10.50 16.28 -1.26
CA HIS A 17 9.22 16.67 -1.85
C HIS A 17 9.34 17.98 -2.65
N TRP A 18 9.99 19.00 -2.09
CA TRP A 18 10.24 20.26 -2.81
C TRP A 18 11.10 20.05 -4.05
N LEU A 19 12.21 19.30 -3.95
CA LEU A 19 13.13 19.05 -5.07
C LEU A 19 12.44 18.37 -6.26
N GLU A 20 11.59 17.37 -5.99
CA GLU A 20 10.89 16.63 -7.05
C GLU A 20 9.71 17.40 -7.66
N THR A 21 9.05 18.28 -6.90
CA THR A 21 7.84 18.97 -7.36
C THR A 21 8.12 20.39 -7.85
N ARG A 22 8.80 21.20 -7.03
CA ARG A 22 9.14 22.59 -7.34
C ARG A 22 10.50 22.74 -7.98
N GLY A 23 11.49 21.98 -7.51
CA GLY A 23 12.80 21.93 -8.15
C GLY A 23 12.77 21.28 -9.53
N GLY A 24 11.69 20.55 -9.86
CA GLY A 24 11.52 19.87 -11.15
C GLY A 24 12.54 18.75 -11.39
N LEU A 25 13.20 18.27 -10.32
CA LEU A 25 14.25 17.26 -10.42
C LEU A 25 13.63 15.87 -10.52
N LYS A 26 14.12 15.08 -11.48
CA LYS A 26 13.73 13.67 -11.59
C LYS A 26 14.53 12.82 -10.60
N PRO A 27 13.91 11.84 -9.93
CA PRO A 27 14.57 10.96 -8.98
C PRO A 27 15.44 9.86 -9.64
N GLU A 28 15.75 9.97 -10.94
CA GLU A 28 16.64 9.02 -11.61
C GLU A 28 18.09 9.25 -11.15
N PRO A 29 18.82 8.22 -10.71
CA PRO A 29 20.24 8.35 -10.42
C PRO A 29 20.96 8.80 -11.69
N ILE A 30 21.71 9.92 -11.61
CA ILE A 30 22.51 10.44 -12.74
C ILE A 30 23.56 9.40 -13.22
N ALA A 31 23.86 8.39 -12.39
CA ALA A 31 24.48 7.12 -12.78
C ALA A 31 24.09 6.02 -11.77
N PRO A 32 23.97 4.74 -12.18
CA PRO A 32 23.69 3.64 -11.26
C PRO A 32 24.89 3.37 -10.35
N GLY A 33 24.81 3.83 -9.10
CA GLY A 33 25.79 3.58 -8.06
C GLY A 33 25.30 2.53 -7.05
N GLY A 34 25.90 1.34 -7.09
CA GLY A 34 25.86 0.35 -6.01
C GLY A 34 25.35 -1.02 -6.42
N GLN A 35 26.13 -2.06 -6.12
CA GLN A 35 25.71 -3.47 -6.22
C GLN A 35 24.44 -3.68 -5.39
N ALA A 36 23.39 -4.22 -6.00
CA ALA A 36 22.25 -4.72 -5.27
C ALA A 36 22.74 -5.81 -4.32
N ARG A 37 22.57 -5.60 -3.01
CA ARG A 37 22.87 -6.59 -1.99
C ARG A 37 21.95 -7.78 -2.27
N GLN A 38 22.51 -8.93 -2.68
CA GLN A 38 21.73 -10.16 -2.85
C GLN A 38 21.03 -10.47 -1.52
N LEU A 39 19.70 -10.38 -1.53
CA LEU A 39 18.86 -10.77 -0.41
C LEU A 39 18.94 -12.30 -0.29
N ARG A 40 19.10 -12.81 0.93
CA ARG A 40 19.27 -14.25 1.17
C ARG A 40 18.09 -15.03 0.61
N GLY A 41 18.39 -16.12 -0.10
CA GLY A 41 17.40 -17.09 -0.59
C GLY A 41 16.52 -16.62 -1.75
N MET A 42 16.77 -15.44 -2.32
CA MET A 42 16.08 -14.97 -3.53
C MET A 42 16.51 -15.76 -4.78
N PRO A 43 15.63 -15.92 -5.79
CA PRO A 43 15.97 -16.58 -7.05
C PRO A 43 17.04 -15.80 -7.81
N SER A 44 17.87 -16.52 -8.56
CA SER A 44 18.80 -15.86 -9.48
C SER A 44 18.02 -15.10 -10.58
N ASN A 45 18.48 -13.90 -10.92
CA ASN A 45 17.86 -13.03 -11.93
C ASN A 45 16.40 -12.63 -11.65
N VAL A 46 15.95 -12.73 -10.40
CA VAL A 46 14.63 -12.25 -9.96
C VAL A 46 14.81 -11.39 -8.72
N ASP A 47 14.56 -10.09 -8.84
CA ASP A 47 14.56 -9.20 -7.68
C ASP A 47 13.24 -9.30 -6.89
N SER A 48 13.23 -8.73 -5.68
CA SER A 48 12.06 -8.79 -4.80
C SER A 48 10.82 -8.09 -5.37
N ALA A 49 10.99 -7.07 -6.22
CA ALA A 49 9.88 -6.35 -6.83
C ALA A 49 9.23 -7.20 -7.93
N THR A 50 10.04 -7.89 -8.75
CA THR A 50 9.55 -8.85 -9.74
C THR A 50 8.84 -10.03 -9.05
N LEU A 51 9.45 -10.62 -8.01
CA LEU A 51 8.82 -11.72 -7.26
C LEU A 51 7.49 -11.28 -6.63
N GLY A 52 7.45 -10.09 -6.02
CA GLY A 52 6.23 -9.52 -5.47
C GLY A 52 5.16 -9.32 -6.54
N THR A 53 5.52 -8.78 -7.70
CA THR A 53 4.58 -8.57 -8.82
C THR A 53 4.01 -9.89 -9.35
N VAL A 54 4.86 -10.91 -9.50
CA VAL A 54 4.44 -12.27 -9.87
C VAL A 54 3.45 -12.83 -8.85
N PHE A 55 3.72 -12.65 -7.55
CA PHE A 55 2.86 -13.19 -6.52
C PHE A 55 1.54 -12.43 -6.38
N HIS A 56 1.54 -11.10 -6.55
CA HIS A 56 0.31 -10.30 -6.67
C HIS A 56 -0.56 -10.79 -7.83
N ARG A 57 0.05 -11.07 -8.98
CA ARG A 57 -0.64 -11.61 -10.14
C ARG A 57 -1.27 -12.97 -9.82
N ILE A 58 -0.55 -13.87 -9.15
CA ILE A 58 -1.07 -15.18 -8.74
C ILE A 58 -2.27 -15.03 -7.80
N VAL A 59 -2.21 -14.12 -6.82
CA VAL A 59 -3.37 -13.84 -5.95
C VAL A 59 -4.52 -13.25 -6.75
N GLU A 60 -4.26 -12.36 -7.70
CA GLU A 60 -5.29 -11.72 -8.53
C GLU A 60 -6.15 -12.73 -9.31
N ILE A 61 -5.49 -13.66 -10.00
CA ILE A 61 -6.17 -14.65 -10.87
C ILE A 61 -6.47 -15.97 -10.17
N GLY A 62 -5.79 -16.27 -9.07
CA GLY A 62 -5.86 -17.54 -8.37
C GLY A 62 -6.80 -17.55 -7.17
N ILE A 63 -7.00 -16.43 -6.47
CA ILE A 63 -7.81 -16.44 -5.24
C ILE A 63 -9.28 -16.75 -5.53
N GLY A 64 -9.80 -17.74 -4.81
CA GLY A 64 -11.19 -18.16 -4.93
C GLY A 64 -12.20 -17.13 -4.41
N ASN A 65 -13.48 -17.47 -4.59
CA ASN A 65 -14.60 -16.76 -3.99
C ASN A 65 -15.68 -17.78 -3.60
N PRO A 66 -16.07 -17.87 -2.31
CA PRO A 66 -17.06 -18.85 -1.87
C PRO A 66 -18.45 -18.59 -2.49
N GLY A 67 -18.68 -17.37 -2.98
CA GLY A 67 -20.01 -16.88 -3.29
C GLY A 67 -20.92 -16.88 -2.06
N LEU A 68 -22.21 -16.72 -2.30
CA LEU A 68 -23.18 -16.58 -1.20
C LEU A 68 -23.87 -17.89 -0.80
N ASN A 69 -23.59 -19.01 -1.46
CA ASN A 69 -24.20 -20.33 -1.18
C ASN A 69 -25.73 -20.31 -1.04
N GLY A 70 -26.41 -19.44 -1.82
CA GLY A 70 -27.87 -19.29 -1.79
C GLY A 70 -28.43 -18.39 -0.69
N GLU A 71 -27.59 -17.85 0.19
CA GLU A 71 -27.98 -16.81 1.14
C GLU A 71 -27.94 -15.41 0.49
N PRO A 72 -28.77 -14.45 0.91
CA PRO A 72 -28.59 -13.07 0.50
C PRO A 72 -27.38 -12.46 1.23
N ALA A 73 -26.62 -11.62 0.53
CA ALA A 73 -25.60 -10.79 1.17
C ALA A 73 -26.26 -9.83 2.18
N SER A 74 -25.60 -9.62 3.32
CA SER A 74 -26.07 -8.72 4.39
C SER A 74 -26.33 -7.29 3.92
N SER A 75 -25.61 -6.86 2.87
CA SER A 75 -25.94 -5.68 2.07
C SER A 75 -25.75 -6.02 0.58
N PRO A 76 -26.52 -5.39 -0.35
CA PRO A 76 -26.32 -5.53 -1.79
C PRO A 76 -24.87 -5.37 -2.25
N LEU A 77 -24.36 -6.38 -2.97
CA LEU A 77 -23.09 -6.38 -3.70
C LEU A 77 -23.34 -6.63 -5.19
N PRO A 78 -22.49 -6.10 -6.09
CA PRO A 78 -22.53 -6.47 -7.50
C PRO A 78 -22.17 -7.95 -7.70
N ALA A 79 -22.73 -8.59 -8.73
CA ALA A 79 -22.53 -10.02 -9.00
C ALA A 79 -21.04 -10.42 -9.09
N MET A 80 -20.20 -9.57 -9.70
CA MET A 80 -18.75 -9.79 -9.81
C MET A 80 -18.01 -9.90 -8.46
N TRP A 81 -18.63 -9.51 -7.34
CA TRP A 81 -18.07 -9.66 -5.99
C TRP A 81 -18.51 -10.96 -5.33
N THR A 82 -19.65 -11.53 -5.76
CA THR A 82 -20.35 -12.62 -5.09
C THR A 82 -20.43 -13.89 -5.94
N GLU A 83 -19.93 -13.84 -7.17
CA GLU A 83 -19.85 -14.98 -8.07
C GLU A 83 -18.85 -16.00 -7.51
N GLY A 84 -19.30 -17.24 -7.37
CA GLY A 84 -18.49 -18.34 -6.89
C GLY A 84 -17.35 -18.61 -7.86
N ARG A 85 -16.13 -18.68 -7.34
CA ARG A 85 -14.91 -18.99 -8.09
C ARG A 85 -14.10 -20.02 -7.31
N GLU A 86 -13.66 -21.06 -8.01
CA GLU A 86 -12.75 -22.06 -7.44
C GLU A 86 -11.46 -21.39 -6.99
N ASP A 87 -10.88 -21.88 -5.89
CA ASP A 87 -9.58 -21.42 -5.43
C ASP A 87 -8.47 -22.13 -6.22
N LEU A 88 -7.72 -21.35 -6.98
CA LEU A 88 -6.62 -21.76 -7.83
C LEU A 88 -5.29 -21.20 -7.32
N LEU A 89 -5.23 -20.73 -6.06
CA LEU A 89 -4.03 -20.11 -5.51
C LEU A 89 -2.83 -21.07 -5.51
N CYS A 90 -3.07 -22.36 -5.31
CA CYS A 90 -2.04 -23.43 -5.35
C CYS A 90 -1.97 -24.16 -6.70
N ASP A 91 -2.71 -23.72 -7.72
CA ASP A 91 -2.76 -24.38 -9.03
C ASP A 91 -1.49 -24.11 -9.86
N PRO A 92 -0.79 -25.15 -10.36
CA PRO A 92 0.42 -24.98 -11.15
C PRO A 92 0.21 -24.26 -12.48
N GLU A 93 -0.96 -24.38 -13.12
CA GLU A 93 -1.24 -23.68 -14.40
C GLU A 93 -1.38 -22.17 -14.17
N THR A 94 -1.98 -21.78 -13.05
CA THR A 94 -2.07 -20.41 -12.58
C THR A 94 -0.69 -19.81 -12.32
N HIS A 95 0.19 -20.55 -11.64
CA HIS A 95 1.58 -20.12 -11.41
C HIS A 95 2.34 -19.97 -12.73
N SER A 96 2.23 -20.96 -13.61
CA SER A 96 2.85 -20.94 -14.95
C SER A 96 2.38 -19.73 -15.77
N THR A 97 1.10 -19.38 -15.70
CA THR A 97 0.56 -18.19 -16.38
C THR A 97 1.26 -16.91 -15.91
N ALA A 98 1.33 -16.70 -14.59
CA ALA A 98 2.00 -15.52 -14.03
C ALA A 98 3.52 -15.50 -14.35
N PHE A 99 4.17 -16.66 -14.34
CA PHE A 99 5.59 -16.78 -14.69
C PHE A 99 5.85 -16.39 -16.14
N ASN A 100 5.05 -16.89 -17.08
CA ASN A 100 5.18 -16.58 -18.50
C ASN A 100 4.87 -15.10 -18.82
N GLU A 101 3.99 -14.46 -18.05
CA GLU A 101 3.64 -13.05 -18.23
C GLU A 101 4.72 -12.09 -17.72
N LEU A 102 5.40 -12.43 -16.62
CA LEU A 102 6.14 -11.44 -15.81
C LEU A 102 7.61 -11.75 -15.54
N LEU A 103 8.03 -13.02 -15.61
CA LEU A 103 9.43 -13.36 -15.34
C LEU A 103 10.33 -13.10 -16.56
N PRO A 104 11.58 -12.65 -16.34
CA PRO A 104 12.55 -12.52 -17.41
C PRO A 104 12.92 -13.91 -17.99
N PRO A 105 13.37 -13.98 -19.25
CA PRO A 105 13.68 -15.26 -19.91
C PRO A 105 14.76 -16.11 -19.22
N ASP A 106 15.65 -15.48 -18.44
CA ASP A 106 16.75 -16.10 -17.70
C ASP A 106 16.47 -16.22 -16.19
N ALA A 107 15.20 -16.08 -15.79
CA ALA A 107 14.76 -16.26 -14.41
C ALA A 107 15.00 -17.69 -13.89
N ASP A 108 15.37 -17.80 -12.63
CA ASP A 108 15.39 -19.05 -11.89
C ASP A 108 13.96 -19.52 -11.57
N LEU A 109 13.34 -20.22 -12.52
CA LEU A 109 11.97 -20.74 -12.41
C LEU A 109 11.80 -21.75 -11.28
N GLU A 110 12.83 -22.56 -11.02
CA GLU A 110 12.77 -23.60 -9.98
C GLU A 110 12.69 -22.96 -8.60
N ARG A 111 13.63 -22.05 -8.27
CA ARG A 111 13.60 -21.35 -6.98
C ARG A 111 12.36 -20.47 -6.86
N THR A 112 11.97 -19.76 -7.93
CA THR A 112 10.76 -18.93 -7.93
C THR A 112 9.51 -19.75 -7.64
N GLY A 113 9.36 -20.91 -8.30
CA GLY A 113 8.24 -21.82 -8.09
C GLY A 113 8.14 -22.35 -6.66
N LEU A 114 9.28 -22.67 -6.03
CA LEU A 114 9.33 -23.09 -4.63
C LEU A 114 8.82 -21.99 -3.68
N LEU A 115 9.33 -20.76 -3.82
CA LEU A 115 8.93 -19.64 -2.96
C LEU A 115 7.45 -19.29 -3.12
N VAL A 116 6.99 -19.22 -4.36
CA VAL A 116 5.59 -18.92 -4.70
C VAL A 116 4.65 -20.00 -4.17
N THR A 117 4.99 -21.28 -4.35
CA THR A 117 4.18 -22.40 -3.84
C THR A 117 4.10 -22.36 -2.32
N ALA A 118 5.21 -22.05 -1.64
CA ALA A 118 5.23 -21.94 -0.18
C ALA A 118 4.32 -20.79 0.30
N MET A 119 4.44 -19.59 -0.28
CA MET A 119 3.58 -18.46 0.08
C MET A 119 2.10 -18.71 -0.24
N ALA A 120 1.80 -19.33 -1.39
CA ALA A 120 0.43 -19.70 -1.78
C ALA A 120 -0.21 -20.62 -0.73
N LYS A 121 0.50 -21.68 -0.31
CA LYS A 121 0.03 -22.61 0.75
C LYS A 121 -0.17 -21.91 2.10
N ARG A 122 0.68 -20.94 2.44
CA ARG A 122 0.53 -20.15 3.67
C ARG A 122 -0.74 -19.30 3.64
N ILE A 123 -1.01 -18.62 2.53
CA ILE A 123 -2.26 -17.84 2.38
C ILE A 123 -3.50 -18.73 2.37
N ASP A 124 -3.44 -19.85 1.65
CA ASP A 124 -4.51 -20.85 1.54
C ASP A 124 -4.93 -21.41 2.91
N SER A 125 -3.95 -21.74 3.76
CA SER A 125 -4.18 -22.18 5.14
C SER A 125 -4.45 -21.04 6.13
N GLY A 126 -4.20 -19.79 5.74
CA GLY A 126 -4.33 -18.61 6.58
C GLY A 126 -5.78 -18.09 6.71
N PRO A 127 -5.98 -16.95 7.40
CA PRO A 127 -7.29 -16.33 7.58
C PRO A 127 -8.06 -16.10 6.27
N VAL A 128 -7.38 -15.64 5.21
CA VAL A 128 -8.03 -15.32 3.93
C VAL A 128 -8.44 -16.60 3.18
N GLY A 129 -7.57 -17.60 3.06
CA GLY A 129 -7.90 -18.86 2.40
C GLY A 129 -9.03 -19.62 3.11
N ARG A 130 -9.02 -19.68 4.44
CA ARG A 130 -10.15 -20.23 5.22
C ARG A 130 -11.47 -19.50 4.94
N MET A 131 -11.44 -18.17 4.86
CA MET A 131 -12.62 -17.37 4.48
C MET A 131 -13.09 -17.69 3.06
N VAL A 132 -12.15 -17.91 2.12
CA VAL A 132 -12.46 -18.32 0.74
C VAL A 132 -13.10 -19.71 0.70
N HIS A 133 -12.71 -20.61 1.60
CA HIS A 133 -13.33 -21.92 1.82
C HIS A 133 -14.63 -21.90 2.62
N SER A 134 -15.31 -20.73 2.69
CA SER A 134 -16.57 -20.53 3.42
C SER A 134 -16.49 -20.68 4.94
N GLU A 135 -15.29 -20.72 5.54
CA GLU A 135 -15.15 -20.75 7.00
C GLU A 135 -15.42 -19.37 7.62
N ARG A 136 -15.87 -19.38 8.89
CA ARG A 136 -15.94 -18.17 9.71
C ARG A 136 -14.61 -17.95 10.40
N VAL A 137 -14.00 -16.78 10.16
CA VAL A 137 -12.74 -16.40 10.80
C VAL A 137 -12.98 -15.15 11.64
N ASN A 138 -12.63 -15.21 12.93
CA ASN A 138 -12.85 -14.11 13.89
C ASN A 138 -14.29 -13.58 13.94
N GLY A 139 -15.27 -14.45 13.71
CA GLY A 139 -16.69 -14.07 13.67
C GLY A 139 -17.14 -13.42 12.35
N HIS A 140 -16.27 -13.34 11.35
CA HIS A 140 -16.57 -12.84 10.01
C HIS A 140 -16.80 -13.99 9.04
N ARG A 141 -17.85 -13.89 8.23
CA ARG A 141 -18.08 -14.72 7.05
C ARG A 141 -17.88 -13.90 5.79
N LEU A 142 -17.08 -14.38 4.85
CA LEU A 142 -16.90 -13.73 3.55
C LEU A 142 -18.19 -13.79 2.73
N GLU A 143 -18.64 -12.63 2.27
CA GLU A 143 -19.82 -12.50 1.39
C GLU A 143 -19.42 -12.08 -0.03
N GLY A 144 -18.28 -11.40 -0.16
CA GLY A 144 -17.73 -11.09 -1.46
C GLY A 144 -16.31 -10.55 -1.38
N LEU A 145 -15.61 -10.69 -2.50
CA LEU A 145 -14.19 -10.40 -2.61
C LEU A 145 -13.91 -9.74 -3.95
N ARG A 146 -13.02 -8.75 -3.96
CA ARG A 146 -12.54 -8.11 -5.18
C ARG A 146 -11.03 -7.92 -5.13
N THR A 147 -10.35 -8.45 -6.13
CA THR A 147 -8.93 -8.16 -6.40
C THR A 147 -8.81 -6.90 -7.27
N GLU A 148 -7.69 -6.20 -7.14
CA GLU A 148 -7.32 -5.03 -7.95
C GLU A 148 -8.46 -3.99 -8.03
N LEU A 149 -9.00 -3.54 -6.89
CA LEU A 149 -10.06 -2.54 -6.87
C LEU A 149 -9.48 -1.14 -7.18
N PRO A 150 -9.79 -0.54 -8.35
CA PRO A 150 -9.38 0.83 -8.60
C PRO A 150 -10.16 1.78 -7.71
N PHE A 151 -9.49 2.81 -7.21
CA PHE A 151 -10.13 3.91 -6.51
C PHE A 151 -9.67 5.26 -7.03
N HIS A 152 -10.56 6.23 -6.87
CA HIS A 152 -10.26 7.64 -7.05
C HIS A 152 -10.80 8.39 -5.83
N ILE A 153 -9.95 9.21 -5.22
CA ILE A 153 -10.32 10.00 -4.05
C ILE A 153 -9.94 11.47 -4.28
N ALA A 154 -10.87 12.35 -3.92
CA ALA A 154 -10.68 13.78 -3.89
C ALA A 154 -10.70 14.22 -2.42
N LEU A 155 -9.56 14.67 -1.92
CA LEU A 155 -9.41 15.13 -0.54
C LEU A 155 -9.28 16.65 -0.51
N GLU A 156 -10.05 17.29 0.37
CA GLU A 156 -9.91 18.72 0.63
C GLU A 156 -8.72 18.97 1.55
N ALA A 157 -7.86 19.91 1.15
CA ALA A 157 -6.80 20.45 1.97
C ALA A 157 -7.11 21.91 2.31
N ASP A 158 -7.14 22.23 3.60
CA ASP A 158 -7.24 23.61 4.07
C ASP A 158 -5.89 24.30 3.89
N THR A 159 -5.86 25.27 2.98
CA THR A 159 -4.65 26.00 2.63
C THR A 159 -4.46 27.26 3.46
N LYS A 160 -5.35 27.51 4.44
CA LYS A 160 -5.33 28.63 5.38
C LYS A 160 -5.18 29.99 4.70
N GLY A 161 -5.79 30.14 3.52
CA GLY A 161 -5.74 31.38 2.72
C GLY A 161 -4.43 31.58 1.96
N SER A 162 -3.83 30.50 1.46
CA SER A 162 -2.62 30.56 0.62
C SER A 162 -2.83 31.48 -0.57
N VAL A 163 -1.82 32.30 -0.86
CA VAL A 163 -1.90 33.34 -1.88
C VAL A 163 -1.15 32.90 -3.12
N ARG A 164 -1.83 32.88 -4.26
CA ARG A 164 -1.19 32.71 -5.56
C ARG A 164 -0.68 34.05 -6.07
N LYS A 165 0.60 34.12 -6.39
CA LYS A 165 1.24 35.31 -6.98
C LYS A 165 1.70 35.01 -8.40
N ARG A 166 1.88 36.06 -9.20
CA ARG A 166 2.67 36.00 -10.43
C ARG A 166 3.82 36.99 -10.34
N TRP A 167 4.92 36.67 -11.02
CA TRP A 167 5.97 37.63 -11.23
C TRP A 167 5.51 38.73 -12.19
N SER A 168 5.81 39.98 -11.87
CA SER A 168 5.65 41.14 -12.73
C SER A 168 6.88 42.04 -12.63
N THR A 169 7.04 42.98 -13.57
CA THR A 169 8.15 43.93 -13.56
C THR A 169 8.14 44.87 -12.35
N GLU A 170 6.98 45.06 -11.72
CA GLU A 170 6.80 45.88 -10.51
C GLU A 170 6.90 45.06 -9.20
N GLY A 171 7.26 43.77 -9.32
CA GLY A 171 7.32 42.83 -8.21
C GLY A 171 6.17 41.80 -8.21
N PRO A 172 6.05 41.00 -7.15
CA PRO A 172 5.03 39.94 -7.07
C PRO A 172 3.62 40.53 -7.03
N GLU A 173 2.77 40.15 -7.98
CA GLU A 173 1.37 40.58 -8.05
C GLU A 173 0.47 39.48 -7.50
N LEU A 174 -0.44 39.86 -6.58
CA LEU A 174 -1.41 38.96 -5.98
C LEU A 174 -2.53 38.62 -6.97
N LEU A 175 -2.68 37.34 -7.31
CA LEU A 175 -3.70 36.88 -8.25
C LEU A 175 -4.98 36.41 -7.55
N ALA A 176 -4.83 35.56 -6.54
CA ALA A 176 -5.96 34.96 -5.85
C ALA A 176 -5.56 34.51 -4.44
N ARG A 177 -6.54 34.56 -3.53
CA ARG A 177 -6.48 33.83 -2.26
C ARG A 177 -7.23 32.52 -2.44
N VAL A 178 -6.59 31.43 -2.08
CA VAL A 178 -7.16 30.09 -2.10
C VAL A 178 -7.29 29.65 -0.66
N ASP A 179 -8.52 29.36 -0.22
CA ASP A 179 -8.77 28.88 1.14
C ASP A 179 -8.75 27.35 1.19
N LYS A 180 -9.19 26.68 0.12
CA LYS A 180 -9.19 25.21 0.00
C LYS A 180 -8.60 24.76 -1.34
N ALA A 181 -7.88 23.64 -1.32
CA ALA A 181 -7.44 22.93 -2.51
C ALA A 181 -8.03 21.52 -2.52
N ILE A 182 -8.39 21.01 -3.70
CA ILE A 182 -8.79 19.62 -3.89
C ILE A 182 -7.60 18.84 -4.42
N ILE A 183 -7.18 17.82 -3.69
CA ILE A 183 -6.11 16.91 -4.10
C ILE A 183 -6.73 15.60 -4.54
N GLU A 184 -6.62 15.35 -5.83
CA GLU A 184 -7.01 14.10 -6.47
C GLU A 184 -5.87 13.08 -6.44
N MET A 185 -6.21 11.86 -6.04
CA MET A 185 -5.34 10.69 -6.06
C MET A 185 -6.10 9.49 -6.61
N SER A 186 -5.39 8.64 -7.33
CA SER A 186 -5.92 7.36 -7.83
C SER A 186 -4.91 6.26 -7.54
N GLY A 187 -5.42 5.06 -7.29
CA GLY A 187 -4.60 3.88 -7.06
C GLY A 187 -5.43 2.62 -7.18
N ILE A 188 -4.82 1.50 -6.80
CA ILE A 188 -5.45 0.18 -6.80
C ILE A 188 -5.26 -0.42 -5.40
N ILE A 189 -6.30 -1.05 -4.88
CA ILE A 189 -6.26 -1.85 -3.65
C ILE A 189 -6.15 -3.31 -4.08
N ASP A 190 -5.10 -4.00 -3.62
CA ASP A 190 -4.82 -5.39 -4.00
C ASP A 190 -6.03 -6.32 -3.75
N LEU A 191 -6.63 -6.21 -2.57
CA LEU A 191 -7.75 -7.04 -2.15
C LEU A 191 -8.76 -6.25 -1.30
N VAL A 192 -10.04 -6.45 -1.57
CA VAL A 192 -11.13 -5.91 -0.75
C VAL A 192 -12.06 -7.03 -0.33
N LEU A 193 -12.29 -7.14 0.98
CA LEU A 193 -13.14 -8.15 1.60
C LEU A 193 -14.44 -7.51 2.09
N CYS A 194 -15.57 -8.06 1.67
CA CYS A 194 -16.89 -7.76 2.22
C CYS A 194 -17.34 -8.94 3.08
N THR A 195 -17.61 -8.69 4.36
CA THR A 195 -17.96 -9.77 5.29
C THR A 195 -19.19 -9.42 6.11
N ALA A 196 -19.95 -10.45 6.53
CA ALA A 196 -20.97 -10.33 7.55
C ALA A 196 -20.42 -10.81 8.90
N THR A 197 -20.61 -10.01 9.94
CA THR A 197 -20.27 -10.41 11.31
C THR A 197 -21.29 -11.43 11.83
N SER A 198 -20.96 -12.12 12.93
CA SER A 198 -21.90 -12.99 13.66
C SER A 198 -23.17 -12.28 14.11
N ASN A 199 -23.13 -10.95 14.26
CA ASN A 199 -24.29 -10.13 14.64
C ASN A 199 -25.11 -9.65 13.43
N GLY A 200 -24.72 -10.03 12.21
CA GLY A 200 -25.38 -9.64 10.96
C GLY A 200 -24.96 -8.28 10.41
N GLU A 201 -23.93 -7.63 10.98
CA GLU A 201 -23.43 -6.35 10.46
C GLU A 201 -22.62 -6.57 9.18
N SER A 202 -22.93 -5.79 8.15
CA SER A 202 -22.17 -5.76 6.90
C SER A 202 -20.91 -4.92 7.04
N THR A 203 -19.77 -5.46 6.66
CA THR A 203 -18.47 -4.79 6.77
C THR A 203 -17.69 -4.85 5.47
N ILE A 204 -16.75 -3.92 5.30
CA ILE A 204 -15.80 -3.87 4.18
C ILE A 204 -14.40 -3.53 4.69
N ARG A 205 -13.37 -4.19 4.15
CA ARG A 205 -11.96 -3.99 4.53
C ARG A 205 -11.05 -4.01 3.31
N ALA A 206 -10.09 -3.08 3.28
CA ALA A 206 -8.97 -3.15 2.35
C ALA A 206 -7.85 -4.04 2.92
N VAL A 207 -7.29 -4.88 2.07
CA VAL A 207 -6.16 -5.77 2.37
C VAL A 207 -5.08 -5.56 1.32
N ASP A 208 -3.88 -5.28 1.79
CA ASP A 208 -2.69 -5.00 0.97
C ASP A 208 -1.74 -6.20 1.05
N LEU A 209 -1.29 -6.73 -0.08
CA LEU A 209 -0.44 -7.91 -0.13
C LEU A 209 1.02 -7.51 -0.03
N LYS A 210 1.78 -8.29 0.75
CA LYS A 210 3.20 -8.04 1.00
C LYS A 210 4.00 -9.33 1.01
N THR A 211 5.14 -9.30 0.32
CA THR A 211 6.04 -10.44 0.12
C THR A 211 7.44 -10.16 0.64
N GLU A 212 7.59 -9.21 1.55
CA GLU A 212 8.81 -9.04 2.33
C GLU A 212 9.22 -10.39 2.96
N ASP A 213 10.53 -10.62 3.07
CA ASP A 213 11.15 -11.88 3.51
C ASP A 213 10.84 -13.12 2.65
N ALA A 214 10.29 -12.97 1.44
CA ALA A 214 9.95 -14.11 0.57
C ALA A 214 11.11 -15.10 0.35
N GLY A 215 12.36 -14.63 0.26
CA GLY A 215 13.53 -15.49 0.12
C GLY A 215 13.78 -16.44 1.28
N LEU A 216 13.13 -16.23 2.44
CA LEU A 216 13.27 -17.02 3.66
C LEU A 216 12.07 -17.95 3.93
N VAL A 217 11.01 -17.92 3.10
CA VAL A 217 9.73 -18.62 3.37
C VAL A 217 9.86 -20.14 3.56
N ASP A 218 10.88 -20.74 2.94
CA ASP A 218 11.18 -22.17 2.98
C ASP A 218 12.40 -22.52 3.85
N SER A 219 12.89 -21.54 4.62
CA SER A 219 13.94 -21.74 5.62
C SER A 219 13.34 -22.04 6.99
N ASP A 220 14.08 -22.75 7.84
CA ASP A 220 13.75 -22.93 9.27
C ASP A 220 14.01 -21.65 10.10
N SER A 221 14.03 -20.47 9.45
CA SER A 221 14.27 -19.20 10.11
C SER A 221 13.06 -18.77 10.93
N THR A 222 13.30 -18.29 12.14
CA THR A 222 12.30 -17.63 13.00
C THR A 222 12.57 -16.12 13.11
N GLU A 223 13.33 -15.56 12.17
CA GLU A 223 13.67 -14.14 12.13
C GLU A 223 12.66 -13.35 11.27
N GLY A 224 12.55 -12.05 11.55
CA GLY A 224 11.72 -11.14 10.74
C GLY A 224 10.23 -11.50 10.81
N LEU A 225 9.57 -11.49 9.65
CA LEU A 225 8.13 -11.77 9.60
C LEU A 225 7.78 -13.22 10.00
N LEU A 226 8.73 -14.16 9.86
CA LEU A 226 8.51 -15.57 10.20
C LEU A 226 8.41 -15.81 11.72
N GLU A 227 8.82 -14.86 12.57
CA GLU A 227 8.61 -14.95 14.02
C GLU A 227 7.13 -15.07 14.40
N ALA A 228 6.25 -14.43 13.60
CA ALA A 228 4.81 -14.44 13.82
C ALA A 228 4.11 -15.68 13.25
N LEU A 229 4.85 -16.63 12.69
CA LEU A 229 4.25 -17.82 12.08
C LEU A 229 3.40 -18.58 13.11
N ASP A 230 2.23 -19.06 12.66
CA ASP A 230 1.23 -19.75 13.48
C ASP A 230 0.58 -18.90 14.60
N SER A 231 0.86 -17.60 14.68
CA SER A 231 0.09 -16.70 15.55
C SER A 231 -1.34 -16.54 15.05
N ASP A 232 -2.29 -16.53 15.98
CA ASP A 232 -3.72 -16.27 15.73
C ASP A 232 -4.14 -14.84 16.12
N VAL A 233 -3.21 -14.01 16.59
CA VAL A 233 -3.51 -12.62 16.97
C VAL A 233 -3.88 -11.83 15.72
N ALA A 234 -4.98 -11.07 15.78
CA ALA A 234 -5.46 -10.28 14.64
C ALA A 234 -4.52 -9.12 14.28
N GLY A 235 -3.95 -8.45 15.28
CA GLY A 235 -2.95 -7.38 15.09
C GLY A 235 -1.51 -7.92 14.97
N PRO A 236 -0.50 -7.03 15.01
CA PRO A 236 0.90 -7.42 14.92
C PRO A 236 1.29 -8.33 16.10
N ALA A 237 1.97 -9.43 15.79
CA ALA A 237 2.43 -10.44 16.73
C ALA A 237 3.96 -10.38 16.97
N CYS A 238 4.72 -9.70 16.11
CA CYS A 238 6.15 -9.46 16.28
C CYS A 238 6.54 -8.04 15.82
N GLU A 239 7.78 -7.64 16.08
CA GLU A 239 8.29 -6.31 15.69
C GLU A 239 8.30 -6.11 14.17
N ALA A 240 8.65 -7.15 13.40
CA ALA A 240 8.65 -7.06 11.93
C ALA A 240 7.25 -6.79 11.36
N GLU A 241 6.19 -7.34 11.98
CA GLU A 241 4.80 -7.00 11.62
C GLU A 241 4.47 -5.54 11.99
N PHE A 242 5.02 -5.00 13.08
CA PHE A 242 4.84 -3.59 13.43
C PHE A 242 5.57 -2.65 12.46
N GLU A 243 6.80 -3.00 12.07
CA GLU A 243 7.62 -2.26 11.11
C GLU A 243 6.98 -2.20 9.73
N ILE A 244 6.46 -3.32 9.22
CA ILE A 244 5.81 -3.35 7.89
C ILE A 244 4.52 -2.52 7.87
N LEU A 245 3.71 -2.56 8.94
CA LEU A 245 2.54 -1.68 9.08
C LEU A 245 2.99 -0.20 9.10
N SER A 246 4.03 0.13 9.86
CA SER A 246 4.56 1.50 9.96
C SER A 246 5.11 2.02 8.63
N LYS A 247 5.77 1.15 7.87
CA LYS A 247 6.29 1.44 6.52
C LYS A 247 5.17 1.76 5.52
N HIS A 248 4.06 1.01 5.55
CA HIS A 248 2.95 1.14 4.59
C HIS A 248 1.76 1.97 5.12
N ARG A 249 1.92 2.64 6.28
CA ARG A 249 0.83 3.34 6.99
C ARG A 249 0.02 4.33 6.17
N LEU A 250 0.65 5.15 5.32
CA LEU A 250 -0.05 6.16 4.54
C LEU A 250 -0.85 5.52 3.41
N GLN A 251 -0.34 4.44 2.81
CA GLN A 251 -1.07 3.68 1.79
C GLN A 251 -2.32 3.03 2.39
N LEU A 252 -2.18 2.35 3.52
CA LEU A 252 -3.30 1.74 4.23
C LEU A 252 -4.36 2.77 4.67
N ALA A 253 -3.93 3.92 5.20
CA ALA A 253 -4.84 4.99 5.58
C ALA A 253 -5.56 5.61 4.37
N LEU A 254 -4.91 5.71 3.20
CA LEU A 254 -5.60 6.10 1.96
C LEU A 254 -6.64 5.08 1.52
N TYR A 255 -6.33 3.78 1.58
CA TYR A 255 -7.27 2.72 1.24
C TYR A 255 -8.51 2.77 2.14
N TYR A 256 -8.29 2.96 3.45
CA TYR A 256 -9.37 3.19 4.40
C TYR A 256 -10.22 4.41 4.05
N LYS A 257 -9.60 5.58 3.80
CA LYS A 257 -10.33 6.80 3.39
C LYS A 257 -11.08 6.61 2.07
N ALA A 258 -10.53 5.85 1.12
CA ALA A 258 -11.19 5.57 -0.16
C ALA A 258 -12.46 4.72 0.02
N LEU A 259 -12.37 3.60 0.75
CA LEU A 259 -13.53 2.78 1.05
C LEU A 259 -14.57 3.54 1.88
N HIS A 260 -14.12 4.31 2.87
CA HIS A 260 -15.01 5.15 3.67
C HIS A 260 -15.74 6.20 2.82
N SER A 261 -15.05 6.82 1.86
CA SER A 261 -15.67 7.77 0.93
C SER A 261 -16.74 7.10 0.05
N ILE A 262 -16.49 5.87 -0.42
CA ILE A 262 -17.44 5.09 -1.22
C ILE A 262 -18.69 4.75 -0.40
N GLU A 263 -18.52 4.22 0.82
CA GLU A 263 -19.65 3.84 1.67
C GLU A 263 -20.45 5.04 2.16
N GLU A 264 -19.80 6.16 2.48
CA GLU A 264 -20.49 7.41 2.80
C GLU A 264 -21.28 7.99 1.60
N ALA A 265 -20.76 7.84 0.37
CA ALA A 265 -21.51 8.22 -0.82
C ALA A 265 -22.78 7.37 -1.01
N ARG A 266 -22.70 6.06 -0.76
CA ARG A 266 -23.87 5.16 -0.75
C ARG A 266 -24.89 5.60 0.30
N LYS A 267 -24.44 5.88 1.52
CA LYS A 267 -25.29 6.34 2.61
C LYS A 267 -26.00 7.65 2.28
N ARG A 268 -25.29 8.64 1.70
CA ARG A 268 -25.89 9.90 1.20
C ARG A 268 -26.90 9.69 0.09
N ALA A 269 -26.77 8.63 -0.70
CA ALA A 269 -27.73 8.22 -1.72
C ALA A 269 -28.87 7.34 -1.18
N ASN A 270 -29.03 7.23 0.15
CA ASN A 270 -30.02 6.37 0.81
C ASN A 270 -29.90 4.88 0.45
N LEU A 271 -28.70 4.45 0.07
CA LEU A 271 -28.38 3.05 -0.17
C LEU A 271 -27.81 2.41 1.11
N SER A 272 -27.97 1.10 1.22
CA SER A 272 -27.27 0.33 2.26
C SER A 272 -25.75 0.49 2.13
N SER A 273 -25.11 0.74 3.26
CA SER A 273 -23.66 0.92 3.39
C SER A 273 -23.10 -0.09 4.39
N ARG A 274 -21.80 -0.37 4.25
CA ARG A 274 -21.01 -1.23 5.13
C ARG A 274 -20.23 -0.40 6.12
N THR A 275 -20.00 -0.98 7.29
CA THR A 275 -19.00 -0.47 8.23
C THR A 275 -17.62 -0.74 7.66
N VAL A 276 -16.83 0.32 7.45
CA VAL A 276 -15.44 0.19 7.00
C VAL A 276 -14.58 -0.18 8.19
N LEU A 277 -13.93 -1.36 8.12
CA LEU A 277 -13.00 -1.82 9.14
C LEU A 277 -11.61 -1.25 8.90
N SER A 278 -10.76 -1.27 9.93
CA SER A 278 -9.33 -1.01 9.77
C SER A 278 -8.76 -1.88 8.65
N PRO A 279 -7.87 -1.33 7.81
CA PRO A 279 -7.24 -2.09 6.73
C PRO A 279 -6.31 -3.17 7.32
N ALA A 280 -5.83 -4.09 6.50
CA ALA A 280 -4.89 -5.12 6.91
C ALA A 280 -3.78 -5.33 5.88
N ILE A 281 -2.68 -5.95 6.30
CA ILE A 281 -1.65 -6.50 5.40
C ILE A 281 -1.79 -8.02 5.37
N LEU A 282 -1.89 -8.59 4.18
CA LEU A 282 -1.73 -10.03 3.96
C LEU A 282 -0.24 -10.32 3.75
N ILE A 283 0.36 -11.04 4.67
CA ILE A 283 1.79 -11.38 4.63
C ILE A 283 1.95 -12.71 3.91
N GLY A 284 2.59 -12.70 2.73
CA GLY A 284 2.76 -13.90 1.91
C GLY A 284 3.54 -15.02 2.61
N VAL A 285 4.57 -14.67 3.39
CA VAL A 285 5.45 -15.67 4.02
C VAL A 285 4.85 -16.39 5.22
N THR A 286 3.89 -15.77 5.92
CA THR A 286 3.21 -16.39 7.07
C THR A 286 1.76 -16.75 6.78
N GLY A 287 1.15 -16.16 5.74
CA GLY A 287 -0.28 -16.29 5.45
C GLY A 287 -1.18 -15.46 6.36
N ARG A 288 -0.60 -14.74 7.34
CA ARG A 288 -1.36 -13.93 8.29
C ARG A 288 -1.97 -12.71 7.63
N MET A 289 -3.19 -12.38 8.03
CA MET A 289 -3.84 -11.10 7.71
C MET A 289 -3.75 -10.21 8.96
N VAL A 290 -2.76 -9.33 8.97
CA VAL A 290 -2.44 -8.47 10.12
C VAL A 290 -3.27 -7.20 10.05
N GLU A 291 -4.22 -7.08 10.96
CA GLU A 291 -5.09 -5.92 11.09
C GLU A 291 -4.32 -4.70 11.57
N TYR A 292 -4.51 -3.59 10.87
CA TYR A 292 -3.85 -2.33 11.18
C TYR A 292 -4.46 -1.73 12.47
N PRO A 293 -3.67 -1.54 13.55
CA PRO A 293 -4.21 -1.05 14.81
C PRO A 293 -4.88 0.33 14.68
N LYS A 294 -6.01 0.51 15.36
CA LYS A 294 -6.82 1.74 15.27
C LYS A 294 -6.04 3.01 15.61
N GLU A 295 -5.21 2.96 16.66
CA GLU A 295 -4.37 4.09 17.06
C GLU A 295 -3.31 4.45 16.01
N MET A 296 -2.82 3.48 15.25
CA MET A 296 -1.93 3.75 14.12
C MET A 296 -2.70 4.34 12.95
N LEU A 297 -3.97 3.95 12.74
CA LEU A 297 -4.83 4.47 11.67
C LEU A 297 -5.18 5.94 11.89
N GLU A 298 -5.50 6.30 13.12
CA GLU A 298 -5.79 7.68 13.50
C GLU A 298 -4.58 8.58 13.28
N ARG A 299 -3.39 8.14 13.71
CA ARG A 299 -2.13 8.86 13.47
C ARG A 299 -1.82 8.99 11.97
N ALA A 300 -1.89 7.90 11.21
CA ALA A 300 -1.64 7.92 9.77
C ALA A 300 -2.65 8.81 9.02
N SER A 301 -3.91 8.87 9.48
CA SER A 301 -4.93 9.74 8.90
C SER A 301 -4.60 11.23 9.11
N GLN A 302 -4.09 11.60 10.29
CA GLN A 302 -3.61 12.94 10.58
C GLN A 302 -2.39 13.29 9.74
N GLU A 303 -1.43 12.36 9.60
CA GLU A 303 -0.25 12.54 8.75
C GLU A 303 -0.62 12.80 7.28
N ILE A 304 -1.62 12.09 6.74
CA ILE A 304 -2.15 12.36 5.40
C ILE A 304 -2.67 13.80 5.32
N GLU A 305 -3.48 14.25 6.27
CA GLU A 305 -4.04 15.60 6.25
C GLU A 305 -2.96 16.68 6.28
N GLU A 306 -1.95 16.54 7.13
CA GLU A 306 -0.79 17.44 7.16
C GLU A 306 0.01 17.44 5.85
N LEU A 307 0.23 16.25 5.28
CA LEU A 307 0.91 16.09 3.99
C LEU A 307 0.14 16.76 2.86
N LEU A 308 -1.19 16.64 2.84
CA LEU A 308 -2.06 17.25 1.84
C LEU A 308 -2.04 18.77 1.94
N VAL A 309 -2.14 19.33 3.15
CA VAL A 309 -2.02 20.78 3.40
C VAL A 309 -0.66 21.30 2.90
N ARG A 310 0.42 20.60 3.25
CA ARG A 310 1.78 20.94 2.79
C ARG A 310 1.89 20.88 1.27
N THR A 311 1.35 19.83 0.66
CA THR A 311 1.38 19.63 -0.79
C THR A 311 0.61 20.74 -1.51
N ALA A 312 -0.57 21.11 -1.01
CA ALA A 312 -1.36 22.20 -1.55
C ALA A 312 -0.63 23.54 -1.42
N GLY A 313 -0.06 23.84 -0.25
CA GLY A 313 0.75 25.05 -0.05
C GLY A 313 1.94 25.11 -1.00
N MET A 314 2.70 24.02 -1.08
CA MET A 314 3.79 23.87 -2.04
C MET A 314 3.34 23.97 -3.49
N ALA A 315 2.08 23.71 -3.85
CA ALA A 315 1.60 23.87 -5.23
C ALA A 315 1.08 25.28 -5.53
N LEU A 316 0.66 26.04 -4.51
CA LEU A 316 0.03 27.35 -4.66
C LEU A 316 0.99 28.54 -4.51
N ASP A 317 1.99 28.42 -3.63
CA ASP A 317 2.92 29.51 -3.34
C ASP A 317 4.07 29.55 -4.35
N SER A 318 4.12 30.54 -5.23
CA SER A 318 5.12 30.63 -6.30
C SER A 318 6.56 30.81 -5.80
N ASP A 319 6.73 31.26 -4.55
CA ASP A 319 8.00 31.83 -4.10
C ASP A 319 8.63 31.03 -2.95
N THR A 320 8.10 29.86 -2.57
CA THR A 320 8.63 29.10 -1.41
C THR A 320 10.09 28.65 -1.66
N PRO A 321 11.08 29.24 -0.97
CA PRO A 321 12.47 28.93 -1.22
C PRO A 321 12.85 27.55 -0.64
N LEU A 322 13.86 26.93 -1.24
CA LEU A 322 14.41 25.65 -0.76
C LEU A 322 14.97 25.74 0.69
N SER A 323 15.32 26.94 1.15
CA SER A 323 15.80 27.20 2.52
C SER A 323 14.75 26.87 3.60
N ASP A 324 13.47 26.92 3.25
CA ASP A 324 12.37 26.61 4.18
C ASP A 324 12.26 25.09 4.45
N PHE A 325 12.95 24.28 3.64
CA PHE A 325 12.99 22.84 3.75
C PHE A 325 14.39 22.37 4.12
N ALA A 326 14.66 22.39 5.42
CA ALA A 326 15.94 21.97 5.99
C ALA A 326 16.33 20.54 5.57
N ARG A 327 17.64 20.28 5.53
CA ARG A 327 18.18 18.93 5.43
C ARG A 327 17.74 18.11 6.65
N LEU A 328 17.64 16.80 6.49
CA LEU A 328 17.32 15.91 7.62
C LEU A 328 18.47 15.91 8.64
N PRO A 329 18.17 15.78 9.95
CA PRO A 329 19.19 15.65 10.98
C PRO A 329 19.97 14.33 10.83
N ALA A 330 21.16 14.25 11.43
CA ALA A 330 21.99 13.04 11.41
C ALA A 330 21.25 11.77 11.89
N ASP A 331 20.37 11.90 12.89
CA ASP A 331 19.56 10.79 13.41
C ASP A 331 18.60 10.17 12.37
N SER A 332 18.34 10.89 11.28
CA SER A 332 17.51 10.43 10.16
C SER A 332 18.31 10.20 8.87
N ALA A 333 19.64 10.06 8.97
CA ALA A 333 20.52 9.86 7.82
C ALA A 333 20.19 8.60 7.00
N HIS A 334 19.64 7.55 7.62
CA HIS A 334 19.19 6.34 6.93
C HIS A 334 18.15 6.62 5.82
N ILE A 335 17.34 7.68 5.96
CA ILE A 335 16.39 8.11 4.93
C ILE A 335 17.15 8.67 3.71
N CYS A 336 18.29 9.34 3.93
CA CYS A 336 19.14 9.87 2.88
C CYS A 336 19.88 8.75 2.11
N GLU A 337 20.20 7.63 2.74
CA GLU A 337 20.88 6.50 2.10
C GLU A 337 20.11 5.89 0.93
N SER A 338 18.78 6.00 0.93
CA SER A 338 17.91 5.57 -0.18
C SER A 338 17.52 6.71 -1.13
N CYS A 339 17.97 7.94 -0.86
CA CYS A 339 17.58 9.13 -1.60
C CYS A 339 18.44 9.29 -2.88
N PRO A 340 17.84 9.43 -4.07
CA PRO A 340 18.60 9.60 -5.32
C PRO A 340 19.41 10.89 -5.35
N PHE A 341 18.98 11.92 -4.60
CA PHE A 341 19.68 13.20 -4.51
C PHE A 341 20.93 13.17 -3.62
N HIS A 342 21.12 12.08 -2.86
CA HIS A 342 22.29 11.82 -2.03
C HIS A 342 23.19 10.73 -2.63
N ARG A 343 22.63 9.69 -3.25
CA ARG A 343 23.40 8.58 -3.84
C ARG A 343 24.09 8.88 -5.19
N GLY A 344 23.75 9.99 -5.84
CA GLY A 344 24.30 10.32 -7.16
C GLY A 344 25.80 10.61 -7.12
N ALA A 345 26.47 10.51 -8.27
CA ALA A 345 27.90 10.85 -8.42
C ALA A 345 28.23 12.31 -8.02
N LEU A 346 27.21 13.19 -8.08
CA LEU A 346 27.25 14.55 -7.58
C LEU A 346 26.05 14.75 -6.66
N PRO A 347 26.18 14.49 -5.34
CA PRO A 347 25.09 14.68 -4.40
C PRO A 347 24.71 16.16 -4.31
N ILE A 348 23.42 16.44 -4.40
CA ILE A 348 22.85 17.80 -4.28
C ILE A 348 22.10 17.98 -2.96
N CYS A 349 21.99 16.90 -2.18
CA CYS A 349 21.37 16.86 -0.87
C CYS A 349 22.02 15.76 -0.01
N GLY A 350 21.87 15.87 1.30
CA GLY A 350 22.32 14.89 2.28
C GLY A 350 21.76 15.24 3.66
N PRO A 351 22.21 14.55 4.72
CA PRO A 351 21.95 14.97 6.09
C PRO A 351 22.58 16.33 6.39
N ALA A 352 22.14 16.99 7.47
CA ALA A 352 22.53 18.34 7.83
C ALA A 352 24.01 18.48 8.22
N ASP A 353 24.62 17.40 8.71
CA ASP A 353 25.96 17.35 9.31
C ASP A 353 27.02 16.71 8.39
N GLU A 354 26.70 16.50 7.10
CA GLU A 354 27.63 16.11 6.03
C GLU A 354 27.95 17.27 5.06
#